data_AF-A0A8T9Q099-F1
#
_entry.id   AF-A0A8T9Q099-F1
#
_cell.length_a   1.000
_cell.length_b   1.000
_cell.length_c   1.000
_cell.angle_alpha   90.00
_cell.angle_beta   90.00
_cell.angle_gamma   90.00
#
_symmetry.space_group_name_H-M   'P 1'
#
loop_
_entity.id
_entity.type
_entity.pdbx_description
1 polymer ?
#
loop_
_entity_poly.entity_id
_entity_poly.type
_entity_poly.pdbx_seq_one_letter_code
_entity_poly.pdbx_strand_id
1 'polypeptide(L)'
;MLQLQAAIPGIDLQPVRAQYVELISKLRLAGVAVSDRRAVKLQRLLAASALLCQRTTVIPSDMWVLRYIWDTDEQREVIAGIVNAVVEADEQPGQHPRALGAEAPNADAILSEVQALTAQWDQAETSLAERTVIKDQLRYLHGRAQWLPNEVQRSYVQEPLDALWQKVLQA
;
A
#
# COMPACT_ATOMS: atom_id res chain seq x y z
N MET A 1 15.44 21.59 -8.50
CA MET A 1 14.47 20.76 -9.25
C MET A 1 14.96 20.36 -10.64
N LEU A 2 15.51 21.28 -11.45
CA LEU A 2 16.01 20.99 -12.82
C LEU A 2 17.09 19.89 -12.91
N GLN A 3 17.97 19.77 -11.90
CA GLN A 3 19.08 18.79 -11.93
C GLN A 3 18.61 17.33 -11.84
N LEU A 4 17.62 17.02 -10.98
CA LEU A 4 17.09 15.66 -10.87
C LEU A 4 16.29 15.26 -12.11
N GLN A 5 15.50 16.18 -12.67
CA GLN A 5 14.76 15.93 -13.90
C GLN A 5 15.70 15.62 -15.08
N ALA A 6 16.82 16.34 -15.18
CA ALA A 6 17.83 16.12 -16.21
C ALA A 6 18.56 14.76 -16.08
N ALA A 7 18.57 14.17 -14.88
CA ALA A 7 19.22 12.88 -14.63
C ALA A 7 18.34 11.66 -15.05
N ILE A 8 17.02 11.82 -15.12
CA ILE A 8 16.08 10.73 -15.42
C ILE A 8 16.43 9.95 -16.71
N PRO A 9 16.77 10.60 -17.86
CA PRO A 9 17.10 9.88 -19.09
C PRO A 9 18.37 9.02 -18.99
N GLY A 10 19.24 9.28 -18.01
CA GLY A 10 20.48 8.54 -17.79
C GLY A 10 20.32 7.30 -16.91
N ILE A 11 19.12 7.03 -16.40
CA ILE A 11 18.85 5.85 -15.58
C ILE A 11 18.63 4.64 -16.47
N ASP A 12 19.34 3.54 -16.18
CA ASP A 12 19.24 2.30 -16.92
C ASP A 12 18.00 1.49 -16.52
N LEU A 13 17.16 1.18 -17.52
CA LEU A 13 15.96 0.35 -17.39
C LEU A 13 16.13 -1.05 -18.00
N GLN A 14 17.25 -1.34 -18.68
CA GLN A 14 17.44 -2.62 -19.34
C GLN A 14 17.22 -3.83 -18.43
N PRO A 15 17.68 -3.84 -17.16
CA PRO A 15 17.55 -5.02 -16.29
C PRO A 15 16.12 -5.43 -15.95
N VAL A 16 15.17 -4.49 -16.03
CA VAL A 16 13.77 -4.74 -15.65
C VAL A 16 12.82 -4.78 -16.85
N ARG A 17 13.34 -4.68 -18.09
CA ARG A 17 12.52 -4.54 -19.30
C ARG A 17 11.57 -5.73 -19.48
N ALA A 18 12.06 -6.95 -19.27
CA ALA A 18 11.27 -8.16 -19.44
C ALA A 18 10.11 -8.21 -18.41
N GLN A 19 10.42 -8.01 -17.12
CA GLN A 19 9.42 -7.97 -16.06
C GLN A 19 8.41 -6.83 -16.28
N TYR A 20 8.87 -5.68 -16.79
CA TYR A 20 8.02 -4.53 -17.06
C TYR A 20 7.00 -4.83 -18.17
N VAL A 21 7.45 -5.41 -19.29
CA VAL A 21 6.56 -5.79 -20.40
C VAL A 21 5.54 -6.84 -19.96
N GLU A 22 5.96 -7.82 -19.17
CA GLU A 22 5.08 -8.83 -18.61
C GLU A 22 4.04 -8.21 -17.66
N LEU A 23 4.45 -7.32 -16.76
CA LEU A 23 3.56 -6.59 -15.86
C LEU A 23 2.53 -5.76 -16.63
N ILE A 24 2.95 -5.00 -17.65
CA ILE A 24 2.02 -4.23 -18.49
C ILE A 24 1.02 -5.16 -19.20
N SER A 25 1.45 -6.34 -19.64
CA SER A 25 0.58 -7.34 -20.27
C SER A 25 -0.46 -7.88 -19.26
N LYS A 26 -0.03 -8.22 -18.04
CA LYS A 26 -0.91 -8.66 -16.95
C LYS A 26 -1.94 -7.59 -16.58
N LEU A 27 -1.53 -6.33 -16.47
CA LEU A 27 -2.43 -5.21 -16.20
C LEU A 27 -3.50 -5.05 -17.29
N ARG A 28 -3.12 -5.15 -18.56
CA ARG A 28 -4.07 -5.08 -19.70
C ARG A 28 -5.07 -6.22 -19.68
N LEU A 29 -4.61 -7.45 -19.42
CA LEU A 29 -5.47 -8.63 -19.29
C LEU A 29 -6.47 -8.50 -18.13
N ALA A 30 -6.07 -7.82 -17.06
CA ALA A 30 -6.92 -7.53 -15.91
C ALA A 30 -7.87 -6.34 -16.12
N GLY A 31 -7.98 -5.81 -17.34
CA GLY A 31 -8.90 -4.72 -17.69
C GLY A 31 -8.37 -3.31 -17.40
N VAL A 32 -7.09 -3.15 -17.03
CA VAL A 32 -6.48 -1.84 -16.81
C VAL A 32 -6.03 -1.26 -18.14
N ALA A 33 -6.61 -0.12 -18.52
CA ALA A 33 -6.33 0.55 -19.80
C ALA A 33 -4.96 1.23 -19.81
N VAL A 34 -3.90 0.44 -20.05
CA VAL A 34 -2.53 0.95 -20.22
C VAL A 34 -2.14 0.97 -21.70
N SER A 35 -2.31 2.11 -22.37
CA SER A 35 -1.83 2.29 -23.75
C SER A 35 -0.30 2.25 -23.84
N ASP A 36 0.24 1.98 -25.04
CA ASP A 36 1.70 1.97 -25.25
C ASP A 36 2.36 3.30 -24.87
N ARG A 37 1.71 4.43 -25.23
CA ARG A 37 2.16 5.76 -24.82
C ARG A 37 2.22 5.91 -23.30
N ARG A 38 1.22 5.37 -22.57
CA ARG A 38 1.19 5.40 -21.10
C ARG A 38 2.31 4.53 -20.53
N ALA A 39 2.50 3.33 -21.05
CA ALA A 39 3.58 2.43 -20.66
C ALA A 39 4.98 3.09 -20.84
N VAL A 40 5.24 3.69 -21.99
CA VAL A 40 6.52 4.41 -22.21
C VAL A 40 6.70 5.56 -21.21
N LYS A 41 5.65 6.32 -20.89
CA LYS A 41 5.74 7.39 -19.89
C LYS A 41 5.97 6.88 -18.47
N LEU A 42 5.36 5.77 -18.09
CA LEU A 42 5.48 5.18 -16.76
C LEU A 42 6.91 4.74 -16.43
N GLN A 43 7.71 4.36 -17.43
CA GLN A 43 9.15 4.09 -17.25
C GLN A 43 9.91 5.27 -16.61
N ARG A 44 9.47 6.51 -16.82
CA ARG A 44 10.07 7.69 -16.17
C ARG A 44 9.83 7.71 -14.67
N LEU A 45 8.73 7.12 -14.18
CA LEU A 45 8.46 7.00 -12.75
C LEU A 45 9.37 5.97 -12.10
N LEU A 46 9.63 4.84 -12.77
CA LEU A 46 10.60 3.84 -12.32
C LEU A 46 12.01 4.45 -12.24
N ALA A 47 12.41 5.20 -13.27
CA ALA A 47 13.69 5.91 -13.28
C ALA A 47 13.80 6.94 -12.15
N ALA A 48 12.72 7.68 -11.87
CA ALA A 48 12.68 8.60 -10.73
C ALA A 48 12.77 7.87 -9.38
N SER A 49 12.09 6.72 -9.23
CA SER A 49 12.18 5.87 -8.04
C SER A 49 13.61 5.42 -7.77
N ALA A 50 14.30 4.91 -8.80
CA ALA A 50 15.71 4.52 -8.70
C ALA A 50 16.61 5.70 -8.32
N LEU A 51 16.41 6.86 -8.96
CA LEU A 51 17.18 8.07 -8.69
C LEU A 51 17.00 8.57 -7.24
N LEU A 52 15.78 8.48 -6.68
CA LEU A 52 15.51 8.83 -5.27
C LEU A 52 16.22 7.88 -4.30
N CYS A 53 16.41 6.62 -4.70
CA CYS A 53 17.25 5.66 -3.99
C CYS A 53 18.75 5.81 -4.31
N GLN A 54 19.16 6.89 -4.98
CA GLN A 54 20.55 7.15 -5.38
C GLN A 54 21.15 6.05 -6.28
N ARG A 55 20.29 5.37 -7.05
CA ARG A 55 20.68 4.34 -8.03
C ARG A 55 20.64 4.90 -9.45
N THR A 56 21.55 4.42 -10.29
CA THR A 56 21.56 4.69 -11.75
C THR A 56 20.89 3.59 -12.56
N THR A 57 20.37 2.55 -11.90
CA THR A 57 19.76 1.38 -12.53
C THR A 57 18.47 1.05 -11.79
N VAL A 58 17.41 0.82 -12.56
CA VAL A 58 16.10 0.39 -12.07
C VAL A 58 16.16 -1.09 -11.69
N ILE A 59 15.55 -1.41 -10.56
CA ILE A 59 15.38 -2.79 -10.07
C ILE A 59 13.88 -3.10 -9.93
N PRO A 60 13.46 -4.37 -9.83
CA PRO A 60 12.04 -4.73 -9.82
C PRO A 60 11.21 -4.00 -8.74
N SER A 61 11.79 -3.75 -7.56
CA SER A 61 11.12 -3.00 -6.48
C SER A 61 10.68 -1.58 -6.88
N ASP A 62 11.30 -0.94 -7.87
CA ASP A 62 10.90 0.38 -8.38
C ASP A 62 9.54 0.38 -9.07
N MET A 63 9.01 -0.79 -9.44
CA MET A 63 7.67 -0.93 -10.03
C MET A 63 6.55 -0.65 -9.02
N TRP A 64 6.86 -0.49 -7.74
CA TRP A 64 5.91 -0.14 -6.68
C TRP A 64 5.06 1.09 -7.02
N VAL A 65 5.63 2.07 -7.74
CA VAL A 65 4.95 3.29 -8.17
C VAL A 65 3.72 3.01 -9.04
N LEU A 66 3.68 1.83 -9.68
CA LEU A 66 2.59 1.43 -10.56
C LEU A 66 1.32 1.04 -9.80
N ARG A 67 1.36 0.85 -8.46
CA ARG A 67 0.17 0.65 -7.63
C ARG A 67 -0.85 1.79 -7.76
N TYR A 68 -0.38 2.98 -8.11
CA TYR A 68 -1.14 4.22 -8.09
C TYR A 68 -1.57 4.71 -9.48
N ILE A 69 -1.64 3.81 -10.47
CA ILE A 69 -2.08 4.15 -11.83
C ILE A 69 -3.56 3.83 -12.07
N TRP A 70 -4.32 3.48 -11.03
CA TRP A 70 -5.74 3.22 -11.17
C TRP A 70 -6.48 4.47 -11.65
N ASP A 71 -7.49 4.25 -12.51
CA ASP A 71 -8.41 5.28 -12.97
C ASP A 71 -9.75 5.20 -12.21
N THR A 72 -10.07 4.04 -11.63
CA THR A 72 -11.24 3.82 -10.74
C THR A 72 -10.83 3.10 -9.45
N ASP A 73 -11.64 3.21 -8.39
CA ASP A 73 -11.31 2.63 -7.08
C ASP A 73 -11.21 1.10 -7.12
N GLU A 74 -12.06 0.45 -7.93
CA GLU A 74 -12.10 -1.01 -8.09
C GLU A 74 -10.79 -1.58 -8.69
N GLN A 75 -10.05 -0.77 -9.45
CA GLN A 75 -8.78 -1.18 -10.02
C GLN A 75 -7.64 -1.21 -8.99
N ARG A 76 -7.79 -0.57 -7.83
CA ARG A 76 -6.73 -0.43 -6.83
C ARG A 76 -6.21 -1.77 -6.35
N GLU A 77 -7.10 -2.67 -5.93
CA GLU A 77 -6.72 -3.98 -5.40
C GLU A 77 -6.10 -4.87 -6.48
N VAL A 78 -6.69 -4.86 -7.68
CA VAL A 78 -6.21 -5.64 -8.84
C VAL A 78 -4.81 -5.20 -9.26
N ILE A 79 -4.59 -3.89 -9.40
CA ILE A 79 -3.28 -3.33 -9.76
C ILE A 79 -2.28 -3.62 -8.64
N ALA A 80 -2.66 -3.41 -7.38
CA ALA A 80 -1.78 -3.68 -6.24
C ALA A 80 -1.32 -5.14 -6.21
N GLY A 81 -2.23 -6.11 -6.39
CA GLY A 81 -1.90 -7.53 -6.42
C GLY A 81 -0.92 -7.89 -7.55
N ILE A 82 -1.15 -7.38 -8.77
CA ILE A 82 -0.26 -7.63 -9.91
C ILE A 82 1.13 -7.03 -9.69
N VAL A 83 1.21 -5.81 -9.15
CA VAL A 83 2.48 -5.13 -8.88
C VAL A 83 3.23 -5.79 -7.72
N ASN A 84 2.51 -6.18 -6.65
CA ASN A 84 3.11 -6.84 -5.49
C ASN A 84 3.81 -8.14 -5.86
N ALA A 85 3.22 -8.95 -6.73
CA ALA A 85 3.85 -10.18 -7.20
C ALA A 85 5.23 -9.95 -7.85
N VAL A 86 5.45 -8.82 -8.50
CA VAL A 86 6.75 -8.47 -9.11
C VAL A 86 7.71 -7.88 -8.09
N VAL A 87 7.21 -7.05 -7.18
CA VAL A 87 8.02 -6.37 -6.17
C VAL A 87 8.48 -7.32 -5.06
N GLU A 88 7.63 -8.24 -4.61
CA GLU A 88 7.95 -9.23 -3.57
C GLU A 88 8.91 -10.32 -4.08
N ALA A 89 8.93 -10.56 -5.39
CA ALA A 89 9.91 -11.45 -6.03
C ALA A 89 11.29 -10.79 -6.20
N ASP A 90 11.45 -9.50 -5.86
CA ASP A 90 12.74 -8.83 -5.86
C ASP A 90 13.55 -9.27 -4.64
N GLU A 91 14.72 -9.86 -4.86
CA GLU A 91 15.69 -10.19 -3.80
C GLU A 91 16.93 -9.28 -3.86
N GLN A 92 16.94 -8.30 -4.77
CA GLN A 92 18.11 -7.44 -4.96
C GLN A 92 18.29 -6.49 -3.77
N PRO A 93 19.55 -6.19 -3.38
CA PRO A 93 19.81 -5.18 -2.36
C PRO A 93 19.41 -3.78 -2.84
N GLY A 94 19.10 -2.88 -1.90
CA GLY A 94 18.75 -1.50 -2.22
C GLY A 94 17.33 -1.30 -2.76
N GLN A 95 16.43 -2.21 -2.38
CA GLN A 95 15.00 -2.11 -2.69
C GLN A 95 14.44 -0.75 -2.28
N HIS A 96 13.53 -0.22 -3.08
CA HIS A 96 12.89 1.03 -2.72
C HIS A 96 12.13 0.87 -1.38
N PRO A 97 12.26 1.77 -0.39
CA PRO A 97 11.64 1.60 0.94
C PRO A 97 10.12 1.42 0.94
N ARG A 98 9.44 2.00 -0.07
CA ARG A 98 7.98 1.86 -0.28
C ARG A 98 7.58 0.61 -1.08
N ALA A 99 8.54 -0.17 -1.55
CA ALA A 99 8.28 -1.34 -2.37
C ALA A 99 7.58 -2.44 -1.57
N LEU A 100 7.99 -2.67 -0.34
CA LEU A 100 7.39 -3.68 0.57
C LEU A 100 5.99 -3.31 1.09
N GLY A 101 5.32 -2.32 0.48
CA GLY A 101 3.89 -2.09 0.71
C GLY A 101 3.57 -1.48 2.07
N ALA A 102 4.52 -0.79 2.72
CA ALA A 102 4.18 0.10 3.81
C ALA A 102 3.47 1.35 3.25
N GLU A 103 2.21 1.22 2.83
CA GLU A 103 1.25 2.19 3.36
C GLU A 103 1.32 2.00 4.87
N ALA A 104 2.23 2.74 5.52
CA ALA A 104 2.24 2.82 6.95
C ALA A 104 0.78 3.03 7.37
N PRO A 105 0.24 2.20 8.27
CA PRO A 105 -1.15 2.33 8.68
C PRO A 105 -1.41 3.80 9.01
N ASN A 106 -2.50 4.36 8.48
CA ASN A 106 -2.82 5.75 8.81
C ASN A 106 -3.47 5.75 10.20
N ALA A 107 -2.82 6.42 11.16
CA ALA A 107 -3.29 6.50 12.54
C ALA A 107 -4.70 7.10 12.65
N ASP A 108 -4.99 8.16 11.89
CA ASP A 108 -6.29 8.83 11.89
C ASP A 108 -7.38 7.93 11.29
N ALA A 109 -7.04 7.15 10.26
CA ALA A 109 -7.97 6.19 9.67
C ALA A 109 -8.31 5.06 10.66
N ILE A 110 -7.31 4.50 11.34
CA ILE A 110 -7.54 3.49 12.38
C ILE A 110 -8.39 4.08 13.50
N LEU A 111 -8.08 5.30 13.96
CA LEU A 111 -8.83 5.95 15.02
C LEU A 111 -10.31 6.16 14.64
N SER A 112 -10.56 6.67 13.43
CA SER A 112 -11.93 6.85 12.93
C SER A 112 -12.70 5.53 12.85
N GLU A 113 -12.03 4.44 12.46
CA GLU A 113 -12.63 3.11 12.36
C GLU A 113 -12.96 2.55 13.76
N VAL A 114 -12.04 2.68 14.72
CA VAL A 114 -12.28 2.27 16.12
C VAL A 114 -13.42 3.05 16.76
N GLN A 115 -13.52 4.35 16.48
CA GLN A 115 -14.63 5.19 16.97
C GLN A 115 -15.97 4.73 16.39
N ALA A 116 -16.02 4.40 15.09
CA ALA A 116 -17.21 3.88 14.45
C ALA A 116 -17.63 2.53 15.04
N LEU A 117 -16.68 1.61 15.24
CA LEU A 117 -16.96 0.31 15.88
C LEU A 117 -17.42 0.47 17.33
N THR A 118 -16.86 1.42 18.07
CA THR A 118 -17.29 1.71 19.44
C THR A 118 -18.74 2.22 19.47
N ALA A 119 -19.07 3.17 18.59
CA ALA A 119 -20.42 3.69 18.47
C ALA A 119 -21.42 2.60 18.07
N GLN A 120 -21.05 1.70 17.16
CA GLN A 120 -21.87 0.55 16.77
C GLN A 120 -22.02 -0.47 17.91
N TRP A 121 -20.98 -0.70 18.71
CA TRP A 121 -21.04 -1.61 19.85
C TRP A 121 -21.97 -1.11 20.96
N ASP A 122 -21.98 0.20 21.21
CA ASP A 122 -22.78 0.85 22.25
C ASP A 122 -24.27 0.99 21.85
N GLN A 123 -24.66 0.67 20.61
CA GLN A 123 -26.06 0.63 20.19
C GLN A 123 -26.81 -0.55 20.84
N ALA A 124 -28.03 -0.29 21.33
CA ALA A 124 -28.85 -1.29 22.02
C ALA A 124 -29.36 -2.42 21.09
N GLU A 125 -29.42 -2.16 19.79
CA GLU A 125 -29.94 -3.09 18.77
C GLU A 125 -28.87 -3.98 18.14
N THR A 126 -27.59 -3.83 18.53
CA THR A 126 -26.48 -4.57 17.92
C THR A 126 -26.59 -6.06 18.22
N SER A 127 -26.87 -6.81 17.17
CA SER A 127 -27.12 -8.24 17.19
C SER A 127 -25.85 -9.03 17.55
N LEU A 128 -26.05 -10.29 17.96
CA LEU A 128 -24.93 -11.19 18.29
C LEU A 128 -24.00 -11.43 17.09
N ALA A 129 -24.55 -11.46 15.87
CA ALA A 129 -23.77 -11.62 14.65
C ALA A 129 -22.89 -10.40 14.36
N GLU A 130 -23.44 -9.19 14.51
CA GLU A 130 -22.68 -7.94 14.35
C GLU A 130 -21.59 -7.81 15.42
N ARG A 131 -21.85 -8.24 16.66
CA ARG A 131 -20.83 -8.27 17.72
C ARG A 131 -19.66 -9.18 17.37
N THR A 132 -19.89 -10.31 16.69
CA THR A 132 -18.82 -11.19 16.21
C THR A 132 -18.01 -10.51 15.10
N VAL A 133 -18.67 -9.83 14.16
CA VAL A 133 -17.98 -9.07 13.09
C VAL A 133 -17.12 -7.95 13.69
N ILE A 134 -17.64 -7.19 14.65
CA ILE A 134 -16.90 -6.14 15.35
C ILE A 134 -15.67 -6.73 16.07
N LYS A 135 -15.79 -7.90 16.71
CA LYS A 135 -14.66 -8.61 17.36
C LYS A 135 -13.54 -8.92 16.37
N ASP A 136 -13.88 -9.41 15.18
CA ASP A 136 -12.88 -9.76 14.16
C ASP A 136 -12.25 -8.51 13.52
N GLN A 137 -13.04 -7.46 13.24
CA GLN A 137 -12.53 -6.17 12.78
C GLN A 137 -11.59 -5.52 13.81
N LEU A 138 -11.93 -5.59 15.09
CA LEU A 138 -11.10 -5.06 16.18
C LEU A 138 -9.76 -5.79 16.29
N ARG A 139 -9.74 -7.12 16.12
CA ARG A 139 -8.51 -7.92 16.06
C ARG A 139 -7.63 -7.51 14.88
N TYR A 140 -8.23 -7.27 13.73
CA TYR A 140 -7.54 -6.80 12.53
C TYR A 140 -6.91 -5.40 12.74
N LEU A 141 -7.63 -4.46 13.35
CA LEU A 141 -7.13 -3.12 13.64
C LEU A 141 -5.98 -3.11 14.66
N HIS A 142 -6.04 -3.97 15.69
CA HIS A 142 -4.92 -4.18 16.61
C HIS A 142 -3.65 -4.62 15.88
N GLY A 143 -3.78 -5.60 14.97
CA GLY A 143 -2.67 -6.06 14.14
C GLY A 143 -2.09 -4.94 13.30
N ARG A 144 -2.93 -4.10 12.68
CA ARG A 144 -2.48 -2.96 11.87
C ARG A 144 -1.80 -1.87 12.69
N ALA A 145 -2.34 -1.52 13.87
CA ALA A 145 -1.78 -0.45 14.71
C ALA A 145 -0.33 -0.75 15.15
N GLN A 146 0.06 -2.02 15.29
CA GLN A 146 1.43 -2.42 15.65
C GLN A 146 2.47 -1.96 14.60
N TRP A 147 2.07 -1.83 13.34
CA TRP A 147 2.94 -1.41 12.24
C TRP A 147 2.99 0.11 12.04
N LEU A 148 2.37 0.90 12.93
CA LEU A 148 2.51 2.36 12.93
C LEU A 148 3.97 2.75 13.22
N PRO A 149 4.66 3.50 12.35
CA PRO A 149 6.09 3.79 12.51
C PRO A 149 6.38 4.80 13.62
N ASN A 150 5.43 5.69 13.93
CA ASN A 150 5.55 6.71 14.97
C ASN A 150 5.01 6.17 16.31
N GLU A 151 5.86 6.11 17.33
CA GLU A 151 5.51 5.61 18.66
C GLU A 151 4.41 6.42 19.35
N VAL A 152 4.43 7.75 19.22
CA VAL A 152 3.41 8.63 19.82
C VAL A 152 2.04 8.37 19.18
N GLN A 153 1.98 8.27 17.85
CA GLN A 153 0.75 7.93 17.14
C GLN A 153 0.26 6.53 17.49
N ARG A 154 1.18 5.57 17.63
CA ARG A 154 0.86 4.21 18.03
C ARG A 154 0.21 4.17 19.41
N SER A 155 0.80 4.83 20.40
CA SER A 155 0.23 4.91 21.75
C SER A 155 -1.14 5.57 21.77
N TYR A 156 -1.31 6.66 21.01
CA TYR A 156 -2.60 7.37 20.92
C TYR A 156 -3.73 6.53 20.32
N VAL A 157 -3.42 5.64 19.36
CA VAL A 157 -4.40 4.75 18.72
C VAL A 157 -4.62 3.46 19.53
N GLN A 158 -3.63 3.01 20.30
CA GLN A 158 -3.74 1.82 21.16
C GLN A 158 -4.73 1.99 22.31
N GLU A 159 -4.78 3.17 22.93
CA GLU A 159 -5.69 3.45 24.05
C GLU A 159 -7.18 3.18 23.72
N PRO A 160 -7.77 3.73 22.63
CA PRO A 160 -9.17 3.45 22.29
C PRO A 160 -9.39 2.01 21.81
N LEU A 161 -8.40 1.38 21.17
CA LEU A 161 -8.44 -0.03 20.78
C LEU A 161 -8.58 -0.94 22.01
N ASP A 162 -7.72 -0.74 23.01
CA ASP A 162 -7.71 -1.52 24.25
C ASP A 162 -9.01 -1.29 25.05
N ALA A 163 -9.52 -0.06 25.08
CA ALA A 163 -10.77 0.27 25.76
C ALA A 163 -11.97 -0.48 25.16
N LEU A 164 -12.09 -0.51 23.83
CA LEU A 164 -13.14 -1.28 23.16
C LEU A 164 -12.93 -2.79 23.36
N TRP A 165 -11.69 -3.28 23.31
CA TRP A 165 -11.38 -4.69 23.55
C TRP A 165 -11.82 -5.16 24.95
N GLN A 166 -11.58 -4.35 25.98
CA GLN A 166 -12.04 -4.64 27.34
C GLN A 166 -13.57 -4.67 27.44
N LYS A 167 -14.27 -3.70 26.84
CA LYS A 167 -15.74 -3.69 26.78
C LYS A 167 -16.28 -4.97 26.13
N VAL A 168 -15.63 -5.42 25.07
CA VAL A 168 -16.00 -6.58 24.26
C VAL A 168 -15.78 -7.92 24.99
N LEU A 169 -14.82 -7.97 25.93
CA LEU A 169 -14.56 -9.13 26.79
C LEU A 169 -15.48 -9.22 28.01
N GLN A 170 -15.98 -8.09 28.50
CA GLN A 170 -16.85 -8.00 29.68
C GLN A 170 -18.35 -8.19 29.37
N ALA A 171 -18.72 -8.24 28.09
CA ALA A 171 -20.09 -8.38 27.59
C ALA A 171 -20.33 -9.77 26.98
#